data_AF-A0A9Q0BAL4-F1
#
_entry.id   AF-A0A9Q0BAL4-F1
#
_cell.length_a   1.000
_cell.length_b   1.000
_cell.length_c   1.000
_cell.angle_alpha   90.00
_cell.angle_beta   90.00
_cell.angle_gamma   90.00
#
_symmetry.space_group_name_H-M   'P 1'
#
loop_
_entity.id
_entity.type
_entity.pdbx_description
1 polymer ?
#
loop_
_entity_poly.entity_id
_entity_poly.type
_entity_poly.pdbx_seq_one_letter_code
_entity_poly.pdbx_strand_id
1 'polypeptide(L)'
;MVAASSVVSGSMYTRSRAVTSRVRTYNWPPIQLNFWIFVMLLASTSILGVFAIFIQTQNQLQLPVPWYFPYFITVCGLTILFILGLFWLIFNRRLLPAIVMIGAFILFVLWVTGLVIVSIQLFGPEGSVSSNCDIQVFSQNPKGQTLKVLAYLQQKNICESWRMVFAMALIGTIFLLWIMIMAYQVFVNS
;
A
#
# COMPACT_ATOMS: atom_id res chain seq x y z
N MET A 1 20.90 -69.45 -52.02
CA MET A 1 20.65 -69.48 -50.56
C MET A 1 21.91 -69.01 -49.84
N VAL A 2 21.88 -67.82 -49.25
CA VAL A 2 22.42 -67.50 -47.91
C VAL A 2 21.75 -66.18 -47.52
N ALA A 3 21.05 -66.19 -46.39
CA ALA A 3 20.48 -65.02 -45.73
C ALA A 3 21.50 -64.45 -44.74
N ALA A 4 21.56 -63.13 -44.59
CA ALA A 4 22.10 -62.48 -43.38
C ALA A 4 21.61 -61.02 -43.27
N SER A 5 20.58 -60.87 -42.44
CA SER A 5 20.48 -59.92 -41.32
C SER A 5 20.78 -58.44 -41.56
N SER A 6 19.67 -57.69 -41.59
CA SER A 6 19.55 -56.25 -41.35
C SER A 6 20.27 -55.74 -40.10
N VAL A 7 21.04 -54.66 -40.26
CA VAL A 7 21.33 -53.70 -39.18
C VAL A 7 21.11 -52.30 -39.72
N VAL A 8 19.87 -51.83 -39.64
CA VAL A 8 19.54 -50.41 -39.85
C VAL A 8 20.03 -49.68 -38.61
N SER A 9 21.22 -49.10 -38.68
CA SER A 9 21.72 -48.15 -37.68
C SER A 9 20.91 -46.85 -37.81
N GLY A 10 19.72 -46.85 -37.22
CA GLY A 10 18.96 -45.64 -36.97
C GLY A 10 19.73 -44.81 -35.95
N SER A 11 20.44 -43.79 -36.41
CA SER A 11 20.94 -42.71 -35.57
C SER A 11 19.73 -41.96 -35.03
N MET A 12 19.20 -42.46 -33.92
CA MET A 12 18.21 -41.77 -33.12
C MET A 12 18.94 -40.55 -32.53
N TYR A 13 18.86 -39.42 -33.24
CA TYR A 13 19.13 -38.12 -32.68
C TYR A 13 18.13 -37.91 -31.55
N THR A 14 18.47 -38.39 -30.35
CA THR A 14 17.88 -37.89 -29.11
C THR A 14 18.28 -36.43 -29.03
N ARG A 15 17.44 -35.59 -29.64
CA ARG A 15 17.38 -34.17 -29.37
C ARG A 15 17.01 -34.06 -27.89
N SER A 16 18.01 -34.15 -27.01
CA SER A 16 17.91 -33.64 -25.66
C SER A 16 17.47 -32.19 -25.83
N ARG A 17 16.16 -31.96 -25.69
CA ARG A 17 15.66 -30.68 -25.27
C ARG A 17 16.29 -30.48 -23.91
N ALA A 18 17.47 -29.87 -23.90
CA ALA A 18 17.90 -29.11 -22.76
C ALA A 18 16.71 -28.20 -22.48
N VAL A 19 15.93 -28.55 -21.45
CA VAL A 19 15.00 -27.64 -20.83
C VAL A 19 15.93 -26.61 -20.22
N THR A 20 16.40 -25.67 -21.05
CA THR A 20 17.02 -24.46 -20.59
C THR A 20 15.98 -23.90 -19.65
N SER A 21 16.21 -23.99 -18.35
CA SER A 21 15.39 -23.28 -17.36
C SER A 21 15.64 -21.81 -17.65
N ARG A 22 14.98 -21.29 -18.68
CA ARG A 22 15.00 -19.88 -19.04
C ARG A 22 14.36 -19.25 -17.81
N VAL A 23 15.20 -18.69 -16.95
CA VAL A 23 14.75 -17.87 -15.84
C VAL A 23 13.83 -16.85 -16.49
N ARG A 24 12.52 -17.02 -16.30
CA ARG A 24 11.49 -16.26 -17.00
C ARG A 24 11.63 -14.83 -16.50
N THR A 25 12.30 -13.99 -17.27
CA THR A 25 12.44 -12.57 -16.99
C THR A 25 11.09 -11.94 -17.26
N TYR A 26 10.33 -11.71 -16.21
CA TYR A 26 9.09 -10.94 -16.27
C TYR A 26 9.45 -9.49 -16.60
N ASN A 27 8.95 -8.97 -17.72
CA ASN A 27 9.19 -7.59 -18.14
C ASN A 27 8.16 -6.69 -17.45
N TRP A 28 8.54 -6.10 -16.30
CA TRP A 28 7.68 -5.16 -15.59
C TRP A 28 7.79 -3.76 -16.20
N PRO A 29 6.69 -3.02 -16.37
CA PRO A 29 6.72 -1.65 -16.84
C PRO A 29 7.39 -0.74 -15.78
N PRO A 30 8.62 -0.24 -16.02
CA PRO A 30 9.43 0.38 -14.97
C PRO A 30 8.84 1.70 -14.46
N ILE A 31 8.23 2.47 -15.35
CA ILE A 31 7.63 3.78 -15.00
C ILE A 31 6.38 3.58 -14.13
N GLN A 32 5.51 2.64 -14.49
CA GLN A 32 4.27 2.39 -13.76
C GLN A 32 4.57 1.85 -12.35
N LEU A 33 5.54 0.95 -12.22
CA LEU A 33 5.94 0.39 -10.93
C LEU A 33 6.60 1.45 -10.03
N ASN A 34 7.50 2.28 -10.56
CA ASN A 34 8.14 3.35 -9.78
C ASN A 34 7.13 4.40 -9.33
N PHE A 35 6.17 4.76 -10.20
CA PHE A 35 5.10 5.68 -9.85
C PHE A 35 4.21 5.11 -8.74
N TRP A 36 3.86 3.81 -8.82
CA TRP A 36 3.11 3.13 -7.78
C TRP A 36 3.84 3.13 -6.43
N ILE A 37 5.14 2.79 -6.42
CA ILE A 37 5.98 2.82 -5.21
C ILE A 37 5.97 4.21 -4.57
N PHE A 38 6.16 5.26 -5.37
CA PHE A 38 6.20 6.63 -4.89
C PHE A 38 4.90 7.04 -4.22
N VAL A 39 3.76 6.79 -4.87
CA VAL A 39 2.43 7.13 -4.32
C VAL A 39 2.15 6.35 -3.04
N MET A 40 2.46 5.06 -3.00
CA MET A 40 2.23 4.24 -1.82
C MET A 40 3.12 4.63 -0.63
N LEU A 41 4.38 5.01 -0.88
CA LEU A 41 5.26 5.55 0.16
C LEU A 41 4.73 6.87 0.71
N LEU A 42 4.27 7.79 -0.15
CA LEU A 42 3.70 9.06 0.26
C LEU A 42 2.43 8.85 1.10
N ALA A 43 1.52 7.98 0.65
CA ALA A 43 0.30 7.65 1.39
C ALA A 43 0.62 7.00 2.76
N SER A 44 1.53 6.03 2.80
CA SER A 44 1.88 5.33 4.04
C SER A 44 2.57 6.24 5.05
N THR A 45 3.53 7.06 4.61
CA THR A 45 4.30 7.95 5.49
C THR A 45 3.46 9.10 6.03
N SER A 46 2.56 9.66 5.21
CA SER A 46 1.65 10.72 5.65
C SER A 46 0.66 10.22 6.71
N ILE A 47 0.04 9.07 6.49
CA ILE A 47 -0.89 8.47 7.46
C ILE A 47 -0.18 8.12 8.77
N LEU A 48 1.01 7.50 8.68
CA LEU A 48 1.83 7.19 9.85
C LEU A 48 2.17 8.45 10.65
N GLY A 49 2.61 9.51 9.96
CA GLY A 49 2.98 10.79 10.60
C GLY A 49 1.81 11.45 11.32
N VAL A 50 0.63 11.51 10.69
CA VAL A 50 -0.58 12.09 11.30
C VAL A 50 -0.99 11.33 12.56
N PHE A 51 -1.09 9.99 12.48
CA PHE A 51 -1.48 9.20 13.65
C PHE A 51 -0.44 9.20 14.77
N ALA A 52 0.85 9.32 14.45
CA ALA A 52 1.90 9.47 15.47
C ALA A 52 1.71 10.76 16.29
N ILE A 53 1.43 11.88 15.60
CA ILE A 53 1.14 13.18 16.26
C ILE A 53 -0.14 13.08 17.11
N PHE A 54 -1.16 12.38 16.62
CA PHE A 54 -2.39 12.17 17.40
C PHE A 54 -2.15 11.36 18.67
N ILE A 55 -1.37 10.28 18.62
CA ILE A 55 -0.99 9.51 19.82
C ILE A 55 -0.23 10.39 20.80
N GLN A 56 0.74 11.18 20.33
CA GLN A 56 1.47 12.12 21.19
C GLN A 56 0.51 13.11 21.87
N THR A 57 -0.46 13.65 21.13
CA THR A 57 -1.48 14.56 21.66
C THR A 57 -2.37 13.87 22.69
N GLN A 58 -2.84 12.64 22.43
CA GLN A 58 -3.64 11.87 23.39
C GLN A 58 -2.87 11.60 24.69
N ASN A 59 -1.57 11.28 24.60
CA ASN A 59 -0.71 11.09 25.76
C ASN A 59 -0.56 12.37 26.60
N GLN A 60 -0.45 13.54 25.95
CA GLN A 60 -0.41 14.82 26.67
C GLN A 60 -1.74 15.14 27.37
N LEU A 61 -2.86 14.75 26.76
CA LEU A 61 -4.20 14.94 27.34
C LEU A 61 -4.60 13.82 28.31
N GLN A 62 -3.74 12.83 28.55
CA GLN A 62 -4.00 11.64 29.39
C GLN A 62 -5.28 10.88 28.99
N LEU A 63 -5.61 10.88 27.70
CA LEU A 63 -6.74 10.16 27.13
C LEU A 63 -6.30 8.76 26.65
N PRO A 64 -7.18 7.74 26.75
CA PRO A 64 -6.89 6.42 26.24
C PRO A 64 -6.74 6.45 24.71
N VAL A 65 -5.68 5.82 24.20
CA VAL A 65 -5.42 5.73 22.76
C VAL A 65 -6.39 4.73 22.11
N PRO A 66 -7.22 5.16 21.14
CA PRO A 66 -8.12 4.24 20.44
C PRO A 66 -7.33 3.22 19.61
N TRP A 67 -7.81 1.97 19.55
CA TRP A 67 -7.13 0.86 18.87
C TRP A 67 -6.87 1.08 17.37
N TYR A 68 -7.69 1.90 16.72
CA TYR A 68 -7.57 2.15 15.28
C TYR A 68 -6.35 3.03 14.92
N PHE A 69 -5.81 3.80 15.87
CA PHE A 69 -4.55 4.53 15.69
C PHE A 69 -3.35 3.59 15.52
N PRO A 70 -3.00 2.71 16.49
CA PRO A 70 -1.88 1.78 16.33
C PRO A 70 -2.16 0.76 15.22
N TYR A 71 -3.41 0.35 14.99
CA TYR A 71 -3.77 -0.48 13.85
C TYR A 71 -3.29 0.13 12.53
N PHE A 72 -3.66 1.38 12.23
CA PHE A 72 -3.33 1.93 10.92
C PHE A 72 -1.84 2.29 10.79
N ILE A 73 -1.16 2.62 11.90
CA ILE A 73 0.31 2.76 11.95
C ILE A 73 0.99 1.44 11.58
N THR A 74 0.57 0.31 12.17
CA THR A 74 1.17 -1.00 11.85
C THR A 74 0.94 -1.41 10.40
N VAL A 75 -0.25 -1.15 9.84
CA VAL A 75 -0.55 -1.41 8.42
C VAL A 75 0.32 -0.54 7.50
N CYS A 76 0.50 0.74 7.81
CA CYS A 76 1.42 1.61 7.06
C CYS A 76 2.87 1.14 7.17
N GLY A 77 3.30 0.70 8.36
CA GLY A 77 4.62 0.11 8.58
C GLY A 77 4.85 -1.15 7.76
N LEU A 78 3.87 -2.07 7.73
CA LEU A 78 3.90 -3.26 6.87
C LEU A 78 3.97 -2.91 5.39
N THR A 79 3.31 -1.84 4.97
CA THR A 79 3.35 -1.36 3.58
C THR A 79 4.74 -0.83 3.21
N ILE A 80 5.36 -0.06 4.10
CA ILE A 80 6.74 0.42 3.91
C ILE A 80 7.71 -0.77 3.85
N LEU A 81 7.57 -1.75 4.76
CA LEU A 81 8.39 -2.96 4.73
C LEU A 81 8.19 -3.76 3.45
N PHE A 82 6.96 -3.88 2.96
CA PHE A 82 6.66 -4.54 1.68
C PHE A 82 7.36 -3.82 0.51
N ILE A 83 7.33 -2.49 0.48
CA ILE A 83 8.01 -1.69 -0.55
C ILE A 83 9.53 -1.86 -0.47
N LEU A 84 10.13 -1.87 0.73
CA LEU A 84 11.55 -2.18 0.91
C LEU A 84 11.90 -3.59 0.40
N GLY A 85 11.02 -4.57 0.62
CA GLY A 85 11.12 -5.90 0.03
C GLY A 85 11.12 -5.86 -1.51
N LEU A 86 10.25 -5.05 -2.14
CA LEU A 86 10.26 -4.88 -3.59
C LEU A 86 11.56 -4.27 -4.11
N PHE A 87 12.12 -3.27 -3.43
CA PHE A 87 13.44 -2.72 -3.78
C PHE A 87 14.54 -3.79 -3.73
N TRP A 88 14.51 -4.64 -2.71
CA TRP A 88 15.44 -5.76 -2.60
C TRP A 88 15.29 -6.77 -3.75
N LEU A 89 14.06 -7.09 -4.17
CA LEU A 89 13.80 -7.99 -5.30
C LEU A 89 14.23 -7.38 -6.65
N ILE A 90 14.08 -6.06 -6.81
CA ILE A 90 14.56 -5.32 -7.99
C ILE A 90 16.09 -5.41 -8.08
N PHE A 91 16.79 -5.23 -6.95
CA PHE A 91 18.26 -5.33 -6.90
C PHE A 91 18.76 -6.72 -7.35
N ASN A 92 18.04 -7.78 -6.94
CA ASN A 92 18.36 -9.15 -7.32
C ASN A 92 17.84 -9.58 -8.71
N ARG A 93 17.19 -8.67 -9.46
CA ARG A 93 16.53 -8.93 -10.76
C ARG A 93 15.59 -10.14 -10.77
N ARG A 94 14.98 -10.46 -9.63
CA ARG A 94 14.02 -11.56 -9.45
C ARG A 94 12.70 -11.02 -8.90
N LEU A 95 11.97 -10.25 -9.71
CA LEU A 95 10.58 -9.93 -9.40
C LEU A 95 9.68 -11.13 -9.71
N LEU A 96 9.28 -11.84 -8.66
CA LEU A 96 8.29 -12.91 -8.73
C LEU A 96 6.89 -12.29 -8.65
N PRO A 97 6.06 -12.34 -9.72
CA PRO A 97 4.72 -11.75 -9.71
C PRO A 97 3.80 -12.35 -8.66
N ALA A 98 4.00 -13.62 -8.30
CA ALA A 98 3.23 -14.29 -7.27
C ALA A 98 3.36 -13.61 -5.89
N ILE A 99 4.57 -13.15 -5.52
CA ILE A 99 4.80 -12.47 -4.23
C ILE A 99 4.09 -11.11 -4.23
N VAL A 100 4.17 -10.38 -5.33
CA VAL A 100 3.50 -9.07 -5.48
C VAL A 100 1.99 -9.22 -5.38
N MET A 101 1.41 -10.24 -6.05
CA MET A 101 -0.03 -10.53 -6.01
C MET A 101 -0.52 -10.83 -4.59
N ILE A 102 0.12 -11.77 -3.90
CA ILE A 102 -0.30 -12.18 -2.55
C ILE A 102 -0.10 -11.03 -1.55
N GLY A 103 1.04 -10.35 -1.61
CA GLY A 103 1.33 -9.21 -0.74
C GLY A 103 0.37 -8.05 -0.94
N ALA A 104 0.06 -7.70 -2.19
CA ALA A 104 -0.92 -6.66 -2.51
C ALA A 104 -2.33 -7.02 -2.03
N PHE A 105 -2.75 -8.29 -2.13
CA PHE A 105 -4.05 -8.73 -1.63
C PHE A 105 -4.17 -8.61 -0.11
N ILE A 106 -3.15 -9.06 0.63
CA ILE A 106 -3.14 -8.94 2.10
C ILE A 106 -3.17 -7.48 2.51
N LEU A 107 -2.30 -6.64 1.92
CA LEU A 107 -2.28 -5.21 2.20
C LEU A 107 -3.59 -4.54 1.80
N PHE A 108 -4.22 -4.93 0.70
CA PHE A 108 -5.51 -4.39 0.28
C PHE A 108 -6.58 -4.59 1.35
N VAL A 109 -6.73 -5.80 1.90
CA VAL A 109 -7.71 -6.08 2.96
C VAL A 109 -7.44 -5.23 4.21
N LEU A 110 -6.17 -5.11 4.60
CA LEU A 110 -5.76 -4.29 5.74
C LEU A 110 -6.04 -2.80 5.52
N TRP A 111 -5.73 -2.27 4.34
CA TRP A 111 -5.99 -0.87 3.99
C TRP A 111 -7.48 -0.55 3.90
N VAL A 112 -8.29 -1.45 3.33
CA VAL A 112 -9.75 -1.29 3.27
C VAL A 112 -10.35 -1.25 4.67
N THR A 113 -9.89 -2.14 5.56
CA THR A 113 -10.34 -2.13 6.96
C THR A 113 -10.01 -0.81 7.64
N GLY A 114 -8.80 -0.28 7.45
CA GLY A 114 -8.42 1.05 7.93
C GLY A 114 -9.29 2.17 7.35
N LEU A 115 -9.56 2.15 6.05
CA LEU A 115 -10.42 3.12 5.37
C LEU A 115 -11.83 3.13 5.94
N VAL A 116 -12.43 1.95 6.14
CA VAL A 116 -13.80 1.83 6.69
C VAL A 116 -13.88 2.47 8.08
N ILE A 117 -12.91 2.19 8.95
CA ILE A 117 -12.90 2.77 10.31
C ILE A 117 -12.73 4.28 10.25
N VAL A 118 -11.78 4.79 9.44
CA VAL A 118 -11.58 6.23 9.28
C VAL A 118 -12.85 6.91 8.72
N SER A 119 -13.55 6.26 7.80
CA SER A 119 -14.82 6.76 7.25
C SER A 119 -15.90 6.89 8.31
N ILE A 120 -16.04 5.88 9.18
CA ILE A 120 -17.00 5.89 10.28
C ILE A 120 -16.66 7.00 11.28
N GLN A 121 -15.38 7.22 11.60
CA GLN A 121 -15.01 8.29 12.53
C GLN A 121 -15.18 9.69 11.91
N LEU A 122 -14.93 9.83 10.61
CA LEU A 122 -15.03 11.12 9.92
C LEU A 122 -16.49 11.53 9.65
N PHE A 123 -17.34 10.58 9.25
CA PHE A 123 -18.71 10.83 8.78
C PHE A 123 -19.79 10.14 9.63
N GLY A 124 -19.44 9.61 10.81
CA GLY A 124 -20.37 8.88 11.68
C GLY A 124 -21.57 9.71 12.16
N PRO A 125 -22.70 9.05 12.48
CA PRO A 125 -23.94 9.71 12.88
C PRO A 125 -23.84 10.40 14.26
N GLU A 126 -22.99 9.90 15.16
CA GLU A 126 -22.76 10.50 16.47
C GLU A 126 -21.34 11.04 16.57
N GLY A 127 -21.22 12.35 16.82
CA GLY A 127 -19.92 12.97 17.11
C GLY A 127 -18.90 12.93 15.96
N SER A 128 -19.35 12.93 14.69
CA SER A 128 -18.44 12.96 13.54
C SER A 128 -17.42 14.08 13.64
N VAL A 129 -16.16 13.75 13.33
CA VAL A 129 -15.09 14.74 13.26
C VAL A 129 -15.47 15.85 12.28
N SER A 130 -16.09 15.52 11.14
CA SER A 130 -16.50 16.51 10.14
C SER A 130 -17.51 17.54 10.69
N SER A 131 -18.56 17.09 11.39
CA SER A 131 -19.58 17.98 11.97
C SER A 131 -19.00 18.85 13.08
N ASN A 132 -18.22 18.24 13.98
CA ASN A 132 -17.57 18.97 15.07
C ASN A 132 -16.58 20.02 14.54
N CYS A 133 -15.83 19.70 13.50
CA CYS A 133 -14.92 20.64 12.84
C CYS A 133 -15.65 21.81 12.18
N ASP A 134 -16.82 21.57 11.60
CA ASP A 134 -17.62 22.64 11.00
C ASP A 134 -18.12 23.65 12.03
N ILE A 135 -18.68 23.14 13.14
CA ILE A 135 -19.24 23.97 14.20
C ILE A 135 -18.13 24.68 15.00
N GLN A 136 -17.03 24.00 15.32
CA GLN A 136 -15.99 24.53 16.22
C GLN A 136 -14.89 25.31 15.50
N VAL A 137 -14.59 24.99 14.23
CA VAL A 137 -13.43 25.54 13.51
C VAL A 137 -13.84 26.33 12.26
N PHE A 138 -14.69 25.78 11.39
CA PHE A 138 -15.00 26.46 10.12
C PHE A 138 -15.99 27.61 10.28
N SER A 139 -16.78 27.63 11.36
CA SER A 139 -17.69 28.74 11.69
C SER A 139 -17.01 29.97 12.33
N GLN A 140 -15.78 29.83 12.84
CA GLN A 140 -15.06 30.87 13.56
C GLN A 140 -13.78 31.27 12.81
N ASN A 141 -13.40 32.55 12.86
CA ASN A 141 -12.15 33.02 12.24
C ASN A 141 -11.41 34.03 13.14
N PRO A 142 -10.99 33.62 14.35
CA PRO A 142 -10.34 34.52 15.29
C PRO A 142 -8.93 34.91 14.80
N LYS A 143 -8.56 36.18 14.97
CA LYS A 143 -7.26 36.74 14.55
C LYS A 143 -6.49 37.30 15.76
N GLY A 144 -5.16 37.28 15.69
CA GLY A 144 -4.26 37.86 16.70
C GLY A 144 -3.32 36.83 17.35
N GLN A 145 -2.31 37.32 18.08
CA GLN A 145 -1.32 36.50 18.78
C GLN A 145 -1.79 36.12 20.19
N THR A 146 -2.96 35.47 20.29
CA THR A 146 -3.52 35.04 21.59
C THR A 146 -3.53 33.52 21.70
N LEU A 147 -3.49 33.00 22.93
CA LEU A 147 -3.57 31.56 23.21
C LEU A 147 -4.83 30.92 22.61
N LYS A 148 -5.93 31.68 22.55
CA LYS A 148 -7.21 31.25 21.94
C LYS A 148 -7.05 30.98 20.43
N VAL A 149 -6.31 31.83 19.71
CA VAL A 149 -6.03 31.64 18.28
C VAL A 149 -5.10 30.45 18.06
N LEU A 150 -4.11 30.23 18.94
CA LEU A 150 -3.25 29.05 18.86
C LEU A 150 -4.06 27.75 19.03
N ALA A 151 -4.97 27.69 20.01
CA ALA A 151 -5.85 26.55 20.21
C ALA A 151 -6.76 26.30 18.98
N TYR A 152 -7.30 27.37 18.40
CA TYR A 152 -8.08 27.30 17.16
C TYR A 152 -7.26 26.73 15.99
N LEU A 153 -6.03 27.22 15.79
CA LEU A 153 -5.15 26.73 14.71
C LEU A 153 -4.79 25.25 14.91
N GLN A 154 -4.58 24.83 16.16
CA GLN A 154 -4.33 23.42 16.49
C GLN A 154 -5.54 22.55 16.15
N GLN A 155 -6.75 22.97 16.53
CA GLN A 155 -7.98 22.24 16.17
C GLN A 155 -8.19 22.19 14.65
N LYS A 156 -7.92 23.29 13.95
CA LYS A 156 -7.97 23.33 12.47
C LYS A 156 -7.02 22.33 11.83
N ASN A 157 -5.79 22.24 12.33
CA ASN A 157 -4.82 21.27 11.85
C ASN A 157 -5.31 19.83 12.04
N ILE A 158 -5.90 19.50 13.19
CA ILE A 158 -6.48 18.18 13.44
C ILE A 158 -7.58 17.86 12.42
N CYS A 159 -8.50 18.79 12.17
CA CYS A 159 -9.59 18.63 11.22
C CYS A 159 -9.12 18.37 9.78
N GLU A 160 -8.14 19.13 9.30
CA GLU A 160 -7.58 18.94 7.96
C GLU A 160 -6.76 17.64 7.86
N SER A 161 -6.06 17.28 8.93
CA SER A 161 -5.31 16.03 8.99
C SER A 161 -6.21 14.80 8.86
N TRP A 162 -7.41 14.82 9.44
CA TRP A 162 -8.39 13.74 9.26
C TRP A 162 -8.88 13.60 7.81
N ARG A 163 -9.12 14.72 7.12
CA ARG A 163 -9.48 14.72 5.69
C ARG A 163 -8.33 14.21 4.82
N MET A 164 -7.09 14.62 5.15
CA MET A 164 -5.89 14.14 4.49
C MET A 164 -5.73 12.61 4.64
N VAL A 165 -5.88 12.08 5.85
CA VAL A 165 -5.78 10.63 6.12
C VAL A 165 -6.84 9.86 5.33
N PHE A 166 -8.08 10.34 5.29
CA PHE A 166 -9.14 9.71 4.51
C PHE A 166 -8.79 9.69 3.00
N ALA A 167 -8.36 10.81 2.44
CA ALA A 167 -7.97 10.89 1.04
C ALA A 167 -6.79 9.97 0.70
N MET A 168 -5.75 9.94 1.54
CA MET A 168 -4.57 9.09 1.33
C MET A 168 -4.90 7.61 1.50
N ALA A 169 -5.79 7.25 2.43
CA ALA A 169 -6.28 5.88 2.60
C ALA A 169 -7.04 5.41 1.35
N LEU A 170 -7.91 6.26 0.80
CA LEU A 170 -8.64 5.98 -0.44
C LEU A 170 -7.67 5.79 -1.61
N ILE A 171 -6.73 6.71 -1.80
CA ILE A 171 -5.71 6.60 -2.85
C ILE A 171 -4.92 5.29 -2.70
N GLY A 172 -4.46 4.95 -1.50
CA GLY A 172 -3.71 3.72 -1.28
C GLY A 172 -4.52 2.45 -1.58
N THR A 173 -5.80 2.40 -1.21
CA THR A 173 -6.66 1.25 -1.55
C THR A 173 -6.83 1.06 -3.06
N ILE A 174 -7.03 2.14 -3.82
CA ILE A 174 -7.14 2.09 -5.28
C ILE A 174 -5.82 1.64 -5.91
N PHE A 175 -4.70 2.19 -5.45
CA PHE A 175 -3.39 1.83 -5.99
C PHE A 175 -3.02 0.37 -5.66
N LEU A 176 -3.44 -0.17 -4.52
CA LEU A 176 -3.28 -1.60 -4.19
C LEU A 176 -4.08 -2.52 -5.14
N LEU A 177 -5.27 -2.11 -5.57
CA LEU A 177 -6.00 -2.82 -6.63
C LEU A 177 -5.27 -2.70 -7.98
N TRP A 178 -4.72 -1.53 -8.29
CA TRP A 178 -4.04 -1.31 -9.55
C TRP A 178 -2.78 -2.19 -9.71
N ILE A 179 -1.95 -2.32 -8.68
CA ILE A 179 -0.77 -3.20 -8.74
C ILE A 179 -1.15 -4.68 -8.89
N MET A 180 -2.30 -5.10 -8.35
CA MET A 180 -2.82 -6.45 -8.53
C MET A 180 -3.17 -6.71 -10.01
N ILE A 181 -3.83 -5.76 -10.67
CA ILE A 181 -4.12 -5.84 -12.11
C ILE A 181 -2.82 -5.88 -12.93
N MET A 182 -1.85 -5.02 -12.62
CA MET A 182 -0.56 -5.03 -13.32
C MET A 182 0.19 -6.35 -13.13
N ALA A 183 0.22 -6.89 -11.92
CA ALA A 183 0.87 -8.15 -11.63
C ALA A 183 0.20 -9.32 -12.35
N TYR A 184 -1.13 -9.30 -12.50
CA TYR A 184 -1.87 -10.26 -13.33
C TYR A 184 -1.51 -10.13 -14.83
N GLN A 185 -1.48 -8.92 -15.38
CA GLN A 185 -1.09 -8.70 -16.78
C GLN A 185 0.33 -9.21 -17.06
N VAL A 186 1.27 -8.99 -16.14
CA VAL A 186 2.64 -9.50 -16.24
C VAL A 186 2.66 -11.03 -16.16
N PHE A 187 1.80 -11.65 -15.34
CA PHE A 187 1.70 -13.11 -15.24
C PHE A 187 1.13 -13.75 -16.51
N VAL A 188 0.11 -13.15 -17.14
CA VAL A 188 -0.51 -13.67 -18.37
C VAL A 188 0.34 -13.42 -19.62
N ASN A 189 1.00 -12.26 -19.71
CA ASN A 189 1.78 -11.86 -20.90
C ASN A 189 3.22 -12.40 -20.90
N SER A 190 3.62 -13.11 -19.86
CA SER A 190 4.93 -13.77 -19.80
C SER A 190 4.85 -15.18 -20.34
#